data_AF-A0A522BHQ2-F1
#
_entry.id   AF-A0A522BHQ2-F1
#
_cell.length_a   1.000
_cell.length_b   1.000
_cell.length_c   1.000
_cell.angle_alpha   90.00
_cell.angle_beta   90.00
_cell.angle_gamma   90.00
#
_symmetry.space_group_name_H-M   'P 1'
#
loop_
_entity.id
_entity.type
_entity.pdbx_description
1 polymer ?
#
loop_
_entity_poly.entity_id
_entity_poly.type
_entity_poly.pdbx_seq_one_letter_code
_entity_poly.pdbx_strand_id
1 'polypeptide(L)'
;MVLVAGGAIDPDANAQVAATARLLLEAGERPTVDVAFASTARPGVGAALERLVSQGVSRVAVARFFLGPGYLPQLVQKQARAVQGVDVLMSEPLGASDELAGVVLERVDEALRGDVRMNCDVCLYRTPMPGLEHLVGAPQEPHSHPDDPPV
;
A
#
# COMPACT_ATOMS: atom_id res chain seq x y z
N MET A 1 -6.88 7.64 5.22
CA MET A 1 -6.77 7.71 3.74
C MET A 1 -7.22 6.37 3.15
N VAL A 2 -7.44 6.28 1.84
CA VAL A 2 -7.76 5.02 1.16
C VAL A 2 -6.74 4.75 0.04
N LEU A 3 -6.03 3.62 0.10
CA LEU A 3 -5.20 3.11 -0.98
C LEU A 3 -6.06 2.28 -1.92
N VAL A 4 -6.06 2.63 -3.21
CA VAL A 4 -6.94 1.99 -4.20
C VAL A 4 -6.14 1.32 -5.30
N ALA A 5 -6.33 0.01 -5.46
CA ALA A 5 -5.78 -0.79 -6.54
C ALA A 5 -6.88 -1.34 -7.48
N GLY A 6 -6.52 -2.00 -8.58
CA GLY A 6 -7.50 -2.63 -9.47
C GLY A 6 -8.27 -3.78 -8.81
N GLY A 7 -7.56 -4.58 -8.03
CA GLY A 7 -8.04 -5.85 -7.48
C GLY A 7 -7.82 -7.00 -8.46
N ALA A 8 -7.43 -8.14 -7.93
CA ALA A 8 -7.15 -9.37 -8.68
C ALA A 8 -8.04 -10.52 -8.20
N ILE A 9 -8.16 -11.55 -9.03
CA ILE A 9 -8.74 -12.84 -8.61
C ILE A 9 -7.78 -13.55 -7.65
N ASP A 10 -6.48 -13.37 -7.86
CA ASP A 10 -5.44 -13.89 -6.99
C ASP A 10 -5.45 -13.17 -5.62
N PRO A 11 -5.72 -13.88 -4.51
CA PRO A 11 -5.71 -13.30 -3.18
C PRO A 11 -4.31 -12.84 -2.74
N ASP A 12 -3.23 -13.44 -3.23
CA ASP A 12 -1.86 -13.04 -2.86
C ASP A 12 -1.56 -11.63 -3.39
N ALA A 13 -1.90 -11.36 -4.65
CA ALA A 13 -1.79 -10.03 -5.24
C ALA A 13 -2.59 -8.97 -4.45
N ASN A 14 -3.76 -9.33 -3.92
CA ASN A 14 -4.55 -8.41 -3.08
C ASN A 14 -3.92 -8.24 -1.69
N ALA A 15 -3.31 -9.28 -1.12
CA ALA A 15 -2.62 -9.22 0.16
C ALA A 15 -1.42 -8.27 0.10
N GLN A 16 -0.70 -8.20 -1.02
CA GLN A 16 0.41 -7.25 -1.21
C GLN A 16 -0.06 -5.78 -1.16
N VAL A 17 -1.28 -5.47 -1.63
CA VAL A 17 -1.86 -4.14 -1.49
C VAL A 17 -2.16 -3.82 -0.02
N ALA A 18 -2.65 -4.80 0.75
CA ALA A 18 -2.87 -4.64 2.18
C ALA A 18 -1.56 -4.47 2.97
N ALA A 19 -0.52 -5.22 2.60
CA ALA A 19 0.81 -5.02 3.15
C ALA A 19 1.33 -3.60 2.86
N THR A 20 1.21 -3.13 1.62
CA THR A 20 1.59 -1.76 1.22
C THR A 20 0.83 -0.70 2.03
N ALA A 21 -0.48 -0.87 2.22
CA ALA A 21 -1.28 0.02 3.04
C ALA A 21 -0.81 0.05 4.50
N ARG A 22 -0.42 -1.10 5.06
CA ARG A 22 0.16 -1.16 6.40
C ARG A 22 1.49 -0.41 6.47
N LEU A 23 2.39 -0.61 5.51
CA LEU A 23 3.67 0.10 5.47
C LEU A 23 3.48 1.62 5.35
N LEU A 24 2.52 2.07 4.54
CA LEU A 24 2.16 3.49 4.45
C LEU A 24 1.60 4.05 5.75
N LEU A 25 0.91 3.23 6.56
CA LEU A 25 0.46 3.65 7.88
C LEU A 25 1.65 3.83 8.83
N GLU A 26 2.58 2.88 8.88
CA GLU A 26 3.74 2.95 9.78
C GLU A 26 4.72 4.07 9.40
N ALA A 27 4.87 4.36 8.09
CA ALA A 27 5.84 5.33 7.60
C ALA A 27 5.42 6.80 7.81
N GLY A 28 4.26 7.10 8.41
CA GLY A 28 3.84 8.48 8.63
C GLY A 28 2.68 8.66 9.59
N GLU A 29 2.39 9.90 9.95
CA GLU A 29 1.39 10.24 10.97
C GLU A 29 -0.03 10.28 10.40
N ARG A 30 -0.54 9.14 9.96
CA ARG A 30 -1.91 9.00 9.40
C ARG A 30 -2.80 8.26 10.40
N PRO A 31 -4.03 8.73 10.68
CA PRO A 31 -4.93 8.02 11.59
C PRO A 31 -5.30 6.61 11.09
N THR A 32 -5.52 6.48 9.77
CA THR A 32 -5.86 5.21 9.11
C THR A 32 -5.36 5.18 7.67
N VAL A 33 -5.08 3.97 7.17
CA VAL A 33 -4.89 3.67 5.75
C VAL A 33 -5.76 2.47 5.38
N ASP A 34 -6.93 2.74 4.81
CA ASP A 34 -7.87 1.71 4.35
C ASP A 34 -7.49 1.22 2.95
N VAL A 35 -7.85 -0.02 2.63
CA VAL A 35 -7.71 -0.59 1.28
C VAL A 35 -9.06 -0.61 0.58
N ALA A 36 -9.08 -0.28 -0.70
CA ALA A 36 -10.22 -0.55 -1.58
C ALA A 36 -9.75 -0.98 -2.98
N PHE A 37 -10.67 -1.58 -3.73
CA PHE A 37 -10.41 -2.05 -5.08
C PHE A 37 -11.40 -1.48 -6.08
N ALA A 38 -10.92 -1.13 -7.28
CA ALA A 38 -11.73 -0.53 -8.33
C ALA A 38 -12.71 -1.53 -8.99
N SER A 39 -12.31 -2.80 -9.12
CA SER A 39 -13.12 -3.82 -9.82
C SER A 39 -13.24 -5.16 -9.08
N THR A 40 -12.18 -5.96 -9.12
CA THR A 40 -12.26 -7.43 -9.04
C THR A 40 -12.42 -7.93 -7.61
N ALA A 41 -11.79 -7.22 -6.67
CA ALA A 41 -11.78 -7.55 -5.25
C ALA A 41 -12.71 -6.61 -4.45
N ARG A 42 -12.79 -6.85 -3.14
CA ARG A 42 -13.58 -6.08 -2.19
C ARG A 42 -12.71 -5.71 -0.98
N PRO A 43 -13.03 -4.60 -0.27
CA PRO A 43 -14.16 -3.69 -0.50
C PRO A 43 -13.97 -2.80 -1.75
N GLY A 44 -15.09 -2.34 -2.33
CA GLY A 44 -15.06 -1.38 -3.43
C GLY A 44 -14.81 0.05 -2.94
N VAL A 45 -14.41 0.96 -3.85
CA VAL A 45 -14.11 2.37 -3.52
C VAL A 45 -15.29 3.07 -2.82
N GLY A 46 -16.51 2.93 -3.36
CA GLY A 46 -17.71 3.53 -2.78
C GLY A 46 -17.95 3.05 -1.34
N ALA A 47 -17.96 1.73 -1.13
CA ALA A 47 -18.17 1.12 0.18
C ALA A 47 -17.12 1.53 1.22
N ALA A 48 -15.85 1.67 0.81
CA ALA A 48 -14.79 2.14 1.71
C ALA A 48 -15.02 3.59 2.13
N LEU A 49 -15.41 4.48 1.21
CA LEU A 49 -15.71 5.87 1.51
C LEU A 49 -16.98 6.04 2.35
N GLU A 50 -18.05 5.30 2.03
CA GLU A 50 -19.29 5.28 2.80
C GLU A 50 -19.06 4.85 4.26
N ARG A 51 -18.17 3.87 4.49
CA ARG A 51 -17.74 3.48 5.83
C ARG A 51 -17.02 4.60 6.57
N LEU A 52 -16.15 5.35 5.89
CA LEU A 52 -15.47 6.49 6.52
C LEU A 52 -16.45 7.63 6.84
N VAL A 53 -17.42 7.88 5.95
CA VAL A 53 -18.51 8.84 6.20
C VAL A 53 -19.33 8.45 7.43
N SER A 54 -19.68 7.17 7.58
CA SER A 54 -20.45 6.71 8.76
C SER A 54 -19.66 6.80 10.07
N GLN A 55 -18.34 6.91 10.00
CA GLN A 55 -17.44 7.18 11.12
C GLN A 55 -17.21 8.68 11.37
N GLY A 56 -17.89 9.57 10.64
CA GLY A 56 -17.78 11.02 10.79
C GLY A 56 -16.58 11.64 10.07
N VAL A 57 -15.91 10.90 9.19
CA VAL A 57 -14.80 11.44 8.40
C VAL A 57 -15.34 12.32 7.27
N SER A 58 -15.03 13.62 7.33
CA SER A 58 -15.50 14.62 6.35
C SER A 58 -14.54 14.88 5.20
N ARG A 59 -13.26 14.46 5.31
CA ARG A 59 -12.25 14.61 4.26
C ARG A 59 -11.38 13.36 4.16
N VAL A 60 -11.19 12.87 2.93
CA VAL A 60 -10.43 11.64 2.67
C VAL A 60 -9.47 11.85 1.50
N ALA A 61 -8.21 11.47 1.71
CA ALA A 61 -7.25 11.28 0.62
C ALA A 61 -7.41 9.88 0.02
N VAL A 62 -7.54 9.80 -1.31
CA VAL A 62 -7.59 8.57 -2.10
C VAL A 62 -6.31 8.46 -2.93
N ALA A 63 -5.46 7.51 -2.57
CA ALA A 63 -4.21 7.23 -3.27
C ALA A 63 -4.44 6.19 -4.37
N ARG A 64 -4.16 6.57 -5.62
CA ARG A 64 -4.33 5.73 -6.81
C ARG A 64 -3.09 4.86 -7.02
N PHE A 65 -3.14 3.59 -6.60
CA PHE A 65 -2.04 2.63 -6.73
C PHE A 65 -2.04 1.96 -8.11
N PHE A 66 -1.69 2.75 -9.12
CA PHE A 66 -1.59 2.34 -10.52
C PHE A 66 -0.33 2.94 -11.14
N LEU A 67 0.33 2.21 -12.04
CA LEU A 67 1.54 2.69 -12.71
C LEU A 67 1.28 3.85 -13.69
N GLY A 68 0.07 3.95 -14.24
CA GLY A 68 -0.25 4.96 -15.24
C GLY A 68 -1.74 5.23 -15.38
N PRO A 69 -2.10 6.18 -16.27
CA PRO A 69 -3.49 6.47 -16.58
C PRO A 69 -4.16 5.30 -17.29
N GLY A 70 -5.49 5.25 -17.24
CA GLY A 70 -6.27 4.22 -17.92
C GLY A 70 -7.66 4.07 -17.35
N TYR A 71 -8.35 3.01 -17.76
CA TYR A 71 -9.72 2.74 -17.36
C TYR A 71 -9.89 2.61 -15.84
N LEU A 72 -9.01 1.86 -15.15
CA LEU A 72 -9.15 1.63 -13.71
C LEU A 72 -8.97 2.92 -12.88
N PRO A 73 -7.92 3.75 -13.07
CA PRO A 73 -7.85 5.06 -12.42
C PRO A 73 -9.07 5.97 -12.66
N GLN A 74 -9.65 5.94 -13.87
CA GLN A 74 -10.87 6.70 -14.18
C GLN A 74 -12.10 6.13 -13.47
N LEU A 75 -12.19 4.80 -13.37
CA LEU A 75 -13.25 4.12 -12.62
C LEU A 75 -13.21 4.48 -11.14
N VAL A 76 -12.03 4.54 -10.53
CA VAL A 76 -11.86 5.02 -9.14
C VAL A 76 -12.41 6.43 -8.99
N GLN A 77 -12.06 7.34 -9.92
CA GLN A 77 -12.56 8.72 -9.88
C GLN A 77 -14.09 8.79 -9.99
N LYS A 78 -14.68 8.00 -10.90
CA LYS A 78 -16.14 7.92 -11.05
C LYS A 78 -16.82 7.39 -9.78
N GLN A 79 -16.29 6.31 -9.20
CA GLN A 79 -16.83 5.70 -7.98
C GLN A 79 -16.71 6.64 -6.78
N ALA A 80 -15.55 7.28 -6.60
CA ALA A 80 -15.32 8.19 -5.48
C ALA A 80 -16.22 9.43 -5.54
N ARG A 81 -16.40 10.03 -6.73
CA ARG A 81 -17.29 11.20 -6.93
C ARG A 81 -18.77 10.90 -6.73
N ALA A 82 -19.17 9.64 -6.79
CA ALA A 82 -20.56 9.25 -6.55
C ALA A 82 -20.91 9.28 -5.05
N VAL A 83 -19.91 9.20 -4.16
CA VAL A 83 -20.13 9.20 -2.70
C VAL A 83 -20.34 10.64 -2.22
N GLN A 84 -21.39 10.84 -1.44
CA GLN A 84 -21.75 12.12 -0.83
C GLN A 84 -21.28 12.19 0.62
N GLY A 85 -21.20 13.39 1.19
CA GLY A 85 -20.88 13.58 2.61
C GLY A 85 -19.38 13.51 2.95
N VAL A 86 -18.50 13.43 1.94
CA VAL A 86 -17.04 13.45 2.10
C VAL A 86 -16.38 14.28 1.02
N ASP A 87 -15.40 15.10 1.41
CA ASP A 87 -14.50 15.80 0.51
C ASP A 87 -13.33 14.87 0.12
N VAL A 88 -13.25 14.50 -1.16
CA VAL A 88 -12.27 13.53 -1.66
C VAL A 88 -11.14 14.22 -2.41
N LEU A 89 -9.93 14.09 -1.87
CA LEU A 89 -8.69 14.49 -2.54
C LEU A 89 -8.05 13.26 -3.18
N MET A 90 -7.83 13.28 -4.49
CA MET A 90 -7.27 12.14 -5.21
C MET A 90 -5.84 12.43 -5.69
N SER A 91 -4.90 11.53 -5.41
CA SER A 91 -3.55 11.58 -6.00
C SER A 91 -3.60 11.33 -7.51
N GLU A 92 -2.56 11.63 -8.27
CA GLU A 92 -2.33 11.01 -9.59
C GLU A 92 -1.98 9.51 -9.46
N PRO A 93 -2.10 8.70 -10.53
CA PRO A 93 -1.37 7.43 -10.60
C PRO A 93 0.13 7.68 -10.39
N LEU A 94 0.89 6.65 -10.02
CA LEU A 94 2.35 6.78 -9.78
C LEU A 94 3.07 7.41 -10.98
N GLY A 95 2.68 7.02 -12.19
CA GLY A 95 3.25 7.57 -13.42
C GLY A 95 4.69 7.11 -13.65
N ALA A 96 5.32 7.70 -14.66
CA ALA A 96 6.74 7.51 -14.90
C ALA A 96 7.54 8.38 -13.92
N SER A 97 8.40 7.75 -13.12
CA SER A 97 9.29 8.43 -12.19
C SER A 97 10.64 7.73 -12.15
N ASP A 98 11.68 8.45 -11.74
CA ASP A 98 13.03 7.90 -11.62
C ASP A 98 13.07 6.77 -10.58
N GLU A 99 12.27 6.86 -9.53
CA GLU A 99 12.13 5.81 -8.51
C GLU A 99 11.53 4.53 -9.09
N LEU A 100 10.45 4.65 -9.89
CA LEU A 100 9.84 3.48 -10.53
C LEU A 100 10.77 2.86 -11.57
N ALA A 101 11.47 3.70 -12.35
CA ALA A 101 12.49 3.23 -13.28
C ALA A 101 13.62 2.50 -12.53
N GLY A 102 14.06 3.03 -11.39
CA GLY A 102 15.04 2.41 -10.50
C GLY A 102 14.61 1.01 -10.05
N VAL A 103 13.37 0.86 -9.57
CA VAL A 103 12.82 -0.45 -9.18
C VAL A 103 12.80 -1.42 -10.37
N VAL A 104 12.38 -0.98 -11.56
CA VAL A 104 12.38 -1.85 -12.76
C VAL A 104 13.80 -2.30 -13.11
N LEU A 105 14.78 -1.40 -13.08
CA LEU A 105 16.18 -1.71 -13.34
C LEU A 105 16.74 -2.68 -12.29
N GLU A 106 16.42 -2.51 -11.01
CA GLU A 106 16.79 -3.43 -9.94
C GLU A 106 16.25 -4.85 -10.19
N ARG A 107 14.97 -4.97 -10.58
CA ARG A 107 14.37 -6.27 -10.91
C ARG A 107 15.01 -6.93 -12.14
N VAL A 108 15.42 -6.15 -13.13
CA VAL A 108 16.19 -6.66 -14.29
C VAL A 108 17.54 -7.21 -13.82
N ASP A 109 18.25 -6.45 -13.01
CA ASP A 109 19.55 -6.83 -12.46
C ASP A 109 19.47 -8.11 -11.62
N GLU A 110 18.46 -8.24 -10.76
CA GLU A 110 18.18 -9.46 -9.97
C GLU A 110 17.94 -10.67 -10.88
N ALA A 111 17.11 -10.51 -11.92
CA ALA A 111 16.82 -11.57 -12.87
C ALA A 111 18.08 -12.02 -13.62
N LEU A 112 18.93 -11.08 -14.04
CA LEU A 112 20.20 -11.39 -14.72
C LEU A 112 21.21 -12.09 -13.81
N ARG A 113 21.20 -11.78 -12.51
CA ARG A 113 22.08 -12.42 -11.51
C ARG A 113 21.52 -13.72 -10.94
N GLY A 114 20.25 -14.04 -11.21
CA GLY A 114 19.56 -15.19 -10.63
C GLY A 114 19.26 -15.05 -9.14
N ASP A 115 19.17 -13.82 -8.64
CA ASP A 115 18.96 -13.47 -7.22
C ASP A 115 17.63 -12.72 -7.05
N VAL A 116 16.54 -13.37 -7.46
CA VAL A 116 15.18 -12.80 -7.39
C VAL A 116 14.68 -12.85 -5.95
N ARG A 117 14.35 -11.68 -5.39
CA ARG A 117 14.08 -11.49 -3.96
C ARG A 117 12.65 -11.06 -3.63
N MET A 118 11.67 -11.33 -4.49
CA MET A 118 10.34 -10.68 -4.47
C MET A 118 9.60 -10.63 -3.12
N ASN A 119 9.81 -11.58 -2.20
CA ASN A 119 9.19 -11.54 -0.85
C ASN A 119 9.97 -10.70 0.17
N CYS A 120 11.20 -10.28 -0.16
CA CYS A 120 12.14 -9.59 0.74
C CYS A 120 12.18 -8.09 0.55
N ASP A 121 11.52 -7.52 -0.48
CA ASP A 121 11.53 -6.07 -0.76
C ASP A 121 10.96 -5.23 0.40
N VAL A 122 10.11 -5.85 1.22
CA VAL A 122 9.51 -5.25 2.42
C VAL A 122 10.09 -5.81 3.73
N CYS A 123 11.15 -6.60 3.65
CA CYS A 123 11.81 -7.13 4.84
C CYS A 123 12.61 -6.03 5.52
N LEU A 124 12.21 -5.66 6.74
CA LEU A 124 12.87 -4.62 7.53
C LEU A 124 14.38 -4.88 7.78
N TYR A 125 14.81 -6.15 7.67
CA TYR A 125 16.22 -6.55 7.83
C TYR A 125 17.03 -6.44 6.53
N ARG A 126 16.39 -6.15 5.40
CA ARG A 126 17.03 -6.04 4.08
C ARG A 126 16.77 -4.69 3.41
N THR A 127 15.65 -4.05 3.72
CA THR A 127 15.25 -2.76 3.15
C THR A 127 15.29 -1.69 4.25
N PRO A 128 15.91 -0.51 4.00
CA PRO A 128 15.97 0.57 4.96
C PRO A 128 14.59 1.25 5.06
N MET A 129 13.78 0.79 6.00
CA MET A 129 12.47 1.38 6.30
C MET A 129 12.65 2.67 7.10
N PRO A 130 11.87 3.74 6.83
CA PRO A 130 11.97 5.00 7.56
C PRO A 130 11.87 4.80 9.08
N GLY A 131 12.88 5.26 9.82
CA GLY A 131 12.97 5.13 11.28
C GLY A 131 13.46 3.76 11.80
N LEU A 132 13.69 2.80 10.91
CA LEU A 132 14.16 1.44 11.21
C LEU A 132 15.44 1.09 10.44
N GLU A 133 16.15 2.08 9.90
CA GLU A 133 17.31 1.87 9.03
C GLU A 133 18.44 1.09 9.72
N HIS A 134 18.54 1.19 11.05
CA HIS A 134 19.53 0.49 11.87
C HIS A 134 19.34 -1.04 11.91
N LEU A 135 18.21 -1.57 11.45
CA LEU A 135 17.91 -3.00 11.45
C LEU A 135 18.37 -3.71 10.17
N VAL A 136 18.79 -2.97 9.14
CA VAL A 136 19.28 -3.57 7.91
C VAL A 136 20.58 -4.33 8.16
N GLY A 137 20.57 -5.64 7.88
CA GLY A 137 21.69 -6.55 8.14
C GLY A 137 21.84 -6.99 9.60
N ALA A 138 21.00 -6.49 10.52
CA ALA A 138 20.99 -6.92 11.91
C ALA A 138 20.43 -8.36 12.04
N PRO A 139 20.89 -9.14 13.03
CA PRO A 139 20.26 -10.43 13.33
C PRO A 139 18.82 -10.22 13.78
N GLN A 140 17.93 -11.16 13.41
CA GLN A 140 16.58 -11.18 13.95
C GLN A 140 16.63 -11.71 15.38
N GLU A 141 16.41 -10.84 16.35
CA GLU A 141 16.33 -11.22 17.75
C GLU A 141 14.86 -11.32 18.18
N PRO A 142 14.48 -12.32 19.00
CA PRO A 142 13.17 -12.36 19.61
C PRO A 142 12.97 -11.10 20.46
N HIS A 143 11.78 -10.50 20.37
CA HIS A 143 11.40 -9.48 21.33
C HIS A 143 10.87 -10.17 22.59
N SER A 144 11.16 -9.61 23.76
CA SER A 144 10.61 -10.10 25.02
C SER A 144 9.14 -9.69 25.15
N HIS A 145 8.27 -10.66 25.38
CA HIS A 145 6.90 -10.41 25.80
C HIS A 145 6.82 -10.25 27.32
N PRO A 146 5.83 -9.50 27.83
CA PRO A 146 5.64 -9.32 29.27
C PRO A 146 5.47 -10.64 30.06
N ASP A 147 4.99 -11.69 29.39
CA ASP A 147 4.72 -13.00 30.00
C ASP A 147 5.81 -14.04 29.72
N ASP A 148 6.92 -13.65 29.08
CA ASP A 148 8.02 -14.58 28.83
C ASP A 148 8.69 -15.01 30.14
N PRO A 149 9.06 -16.30 30.29
CA PRO A 149 9.84 -16.74 31.42
C PRO A 149 11.19 -15.99 31.43
N PRO A 150 11.72 -15.63 32.62
CA PRO A 150 13.00 -14.94 32.70
C PRO A 150 14.10 -15.79 32.05
N VAL A 151 14.83 -15.14 31.13
CA VAL A 151 15.94 -15.71 30.36
C VAL A 151 17.15 -16.02 31.25
#